data_AF-A0AAV2TDF6-F1
#
_entry.id   AF-A0AAV2TDF6-F1
#
_cell.length_a   1.000
_cell.length_b   1.000
_cell.length_c   1.000
_cell.angle_alpha   90.00
_cell.angle_beta   90.00
_cell.angle_gamma   90.00
#
_symmetry.space_group_name_H-M   'P 1'
#
loop_
_entity.id
_entity.type
_entity.pdbx_description
1 polymer ?
#
loop_
_entity_poly.entity_id
_entity_poly.type
_entity_poly.pdbx_seq_one_letter_code
_entity_poly.pdbx_strand_id
1 'polypeptide(L)'
;MSDDLRTSFEAFCNFVKKGSNTATDKTLKKICTDCKIYGKGVDANRVDIEFRAFIGNTKRYVDYEEFVRFLDTRLAKVYATAHNITPEEAAVELRQKISSTTPAAHGATGWGSSVVSEAITDMCCTQCLLCCCTVAEQSI
;
A
#
# COMPACT_ATOMS: atom_id res chain seq x y z
N MET A 1 4.71 4.42 -16.83
CA MET A 1 3.55 3.76 -16.20
C MET A 1 3.95 2.60 -15.26
N SER A 2 5.24 2.30 -15.03
CA SER A 2 5.69 1.30 -14.05
C SER A 2 6.54 1.91 -12.94
N ASP A 3 7.29 2.98 -13.25
CA ASP A 3 8.11 3.70 -12.28
C ASP A 3 7.27 4.34 -11.17
N ASP A 4 6.09 4.89 -11.47
CA ASP A 4 5.23 5.53 -10.46
C ASP A 4 4.80 4.55 -9.36
N LEU A 5 4.44 3.32 -9.74
CA LEU A 5 4.05 2.28 -8.78
C LEU A 5 5.26 1.85 -7.93
N ARG A 6 6.44 1.73 -8.55
CA ARG A 6 7.68 1.38 -7.86
C ARG A 6 8.10 2.47 -6.89
N THR A 7 8.06 3.74 -7.30
CA THR A 7 8.36 4.89 -6.45
C THR A 7 7.40 4.96 -5.26
N SER A 8 6.09 4.78 -5.49
CA SER A 8 5.12 4.69 -4.40
C SER A 8 5.45 3.54 -3.45
N PHE A 9 5.72 2.35 -3.98
CA PHE A 9 6.09 1.18 -3.16
C PHE A 9 7.33 1.42 -2.31
N GLU A 10 8.41 1.95 -2.91
CA GLU A 10 9.64 2.29 -2.20
C GLU A 10 9.40 3.36 -1.13
N ALA A 11 8.53 4.34 -1.41
CA ALA A 11 8.12 5.32 -0.41
C ALA A 11 7.40 4.66 0.78
N PHE A 12 6.48 3.71 0.53
CA PHE A 12 5.78 2.98 1.61
C PHE A 12 6.75 2.12 2.43
N CYS A 13 7.67 1.43 1.76
CA CYS A 13 8.71 0.65 2.42
C CYS A 13 9.59 1.52 3.31
N ASN A 14 10.04 2.67 2.81
CA ASN A 14 10.85 3.63 3.56
C ASN A 14 10.08 4.27 4.73
N PHE A 15 8.76 4.49 4.56
CA PHE A 15 7.90 5.03 5.60
C PHE A 15 7.75 4.06 6.79
N VAL A 16 7.56 2.76 6.51
CA VAL A 16 7.42 1.75 7.57
C VAL A 16 8.76 1.36 8.17
N LYS A 17 9.79 1.24 7.34
CA LYS A 17 11.16 0.94 7.76
C LYS A 17 12.13 1.77 6.95
N LYS A 18 12.73 2.77 7.59
CA LYS A 18 13.68 3.70 6.96
C LYS A 18 14.80 2.93 6.25
N GLY A 19 14.98 3.19 4.95
CA GLY A 19 15.99 2.53 4.11
C GLY A 19 15.64 1.09 3.67
N SER A 20 14.41 0.62 3.89
CA SER A 20 13.94 -0.67 3.37
C SER A 20 13.41 -0.52 1.95
N ASN A 21 13.71 -1.51 1.11
CA ASN A 21 13.18 -1.69 -0.24
C ASN A 21 12.25 -2.91 -0.34
N THR A 22 11.98 -3.59 0.79
CA THR A 22 11.08 -4.75 0.86
C THR A 22 9.83 -4.41 1.65
N ALA A 23 8.69 -4.97 1.26
CA ALA A 23 7.42 -4.83 1.97
C ALA A 23 7.19 -5.98 2.95
N THR A 24 6.83 -5.63 4.18
CA THR A 24 6.38 -6.57 5.22
C THR A 24 4.87 -6.50 5.41
N ASP A 25 4.31 -7.34 6.27
CA ASP A 25 2.88 -7.32 6.61
C ASP A 25 2.39 -5.91 7.02
N LYS A 26 3.20 -5.17 7.79
CA LYS A 26 2.91 -3.78 8.18
C LYS A 26 2.86 -2.83 6.98
N THR A 27 3.77 -3.02 6.02
CA THR A 27 3.84 -2.20 4.81
C THR A 27 2.61 -2.44 3.93
N LEU A 28 2.27 -3.71 3.72
CA LEU A 28 1.09 -4.08 2.95
C LEU A 28 -0.19 -3.55 3.59
N LYS A 29 -0.33 -3.70 4.91
CA LYS A 29 -1.45 -3.12 5.66
C LYS A 29 -1.57 -1.61 5.46
N LYS A 30 -0.45 -0.89 5.53
CA LYS A 30 -0.43 0.56 5.31
C LYS A 30 -0.83 0.94 3.89
N ILE A 31 -0.29 0.25 2.88
CA ILE A 31 -0.66 0.43 1.47
C ILE A 31 -2.17 0.20 1.28
N CYS A 32 -2.70 -0.93 1.76
CA CYS A 32 -4.10 -1.25 1.60
C CYS A 32 -5.04 -0.27 2.33
N THR A 33 -4.64 0.24 3.50
CA THR A 33 -5.40 1.26 4.23
C THR A 33 -5.34 2.62 3.54
N ASP A 34 -4.15 3.12 3.19
CA ASP A 34 -3.98 4.45 2.61
C ASP A 34 -4.58 4.51 1.20
N CYS A 35 -4.43 3.44 0.40
CA CYS A 35 -5.03 3.33 -0.92
C CYS A 35 -6.54 3.02 -0.87
N LYS A 36 -7.13 2.91 0.34
CA LYS A 36 -8.54 2.55 0.59
C LYS A 36 -8.98 1.31 -0.20
N ILE A 37 -8.10 0.30 -0.22
CA ILE A 37 -8.38 -1.01 -0.84
C ILE A 37 -9.30 -1.82 0.06
N TYR A 38 -9.21 -1.63 1.38
CA TYR A 38 -10.16 -2.20 2.32
C TYR A 38 -11.55 -1.59 2.11
N GLY A 39 -12.53 -2.46 1.98
CA GLY A 39 -13.89 -2.10 1.64
C GLY A 39 -14.86 -3.22 1.97
N LYS A 40 -16.12 -3.06 1.57
CA LYS A 40 -17.19 -4.03 1.87
C LYS A 40 -16.92 -5.31 1.06
N GLY A 41 -16.36 -6.33 1.71
CA GLY A 41 -15.96 -7.62 1.09
C GLY A 41 -14.44 -7.83 0.92
N VAL A 42 -13.62 -6.81 1.19
CA VAL A 42 -12.15 -6.91 1.24
C VAL A 42 -11.68 -6.58 2.65
N ASP A 43 -11.64 -7.59 3.51
CA ASP A 43 -11.26 -7.45 4.91
C ASP A 43 -9.75 -7.54 5.12
N ALA A 44 -9.22 -6.75 6.07
CA ALA A 44 -7.80 -6.77 6.44
C ALA A 44 -7.32 -8.17 6.84
N ASN A 45 -8.14 -8.92 7.59
CA ASN A 45 -7.82 -10.30 7.97
C ASN A 45 -7.70 -11.23 6.75
N ARG A 46 -8.58 -11.06 5.76
CA ARG A 46 -8.57 -11.90 4.55
C ARG A 46 -7.34 -11.62 3.70
N VAL A 47 -7.00 -10.34 3.54
CA VAL A 47 -5.76 -9.94 2.85
C VAL A 47 -4.51 -10.44 3.59
N ASP A 48 -4.48 -10.39 4.93
CA ASP A 48 -3.36 -10.90 5.73
C ASP A 48 -3.18 -12.42 5.60
N ILE A 49 -4.28 -13.18 5.62
CA ILE A 49 -4.28 -14.64 5.38
C ILE A 49 -3.76 -14.95 3.97
N GLU A 50 -4.26 -14.26 2.95
CA GLU A 50 -3.83 -14.48 1.56
C GLU A 50 -2.37 -14.08 1.35
N PHE A 51 -1.92 -13.00 1.98
CA PHE A 51 -0.52 -12.59 1.95
C PHE A 51 0.38 -13.62 2.60
N ARG A 52 -0.01 -14.16 3.77
CA ARG A 52 0.74 -15.25 4.41
C ARG A 52 0.74 -16.54 3.61
N ALA A 53 -0.36 -16.86 2.96
CA ALA A 53 -0.43 -18.00 2.06
C ALA A 53 0.38 -17.80 0.77
N PHE A 54 0.61 -16.56 0.33
CA PHE A 54 1.41 -16.25 -0.86
C PHE A 54 2.93 -16.35 -0.60
N ILE A 55 3.41 -15.74 0.49
CA ILE A 55 4.85 -15.74 0.81
C ILE A 55 5.32 -17.03 1.50
N GLY A 56 4.38 -17.78 2.06
CA GLY A 56 4.64 -18.98 2.86
C GLY A 56 5.15 -18.67 4.27
N ASN A 57 5.57 -19.72 4.98
CA ASN A 57 6.01 -19.60 6.37
C ASN A 57 7.49 -19.17 6.51
N THR A 58 8.27 -19.31 5.43
CA THR A 58 9.73 -19.10 5.46
C THR A 58 10.11 -17.63 5.20
N LYS A 59 9.42 -16.96 4.29
CA LYS A 59 9.67 -15.55 3.97
C LYS A 59 8.78 -14.63 4.81
N ARG A 60 9.32 -13.48 5.24
CA ARG A 60 8.60 -12.45 6.03
C ARG A 60 8.50 -11.10 5.32
N TYR A 61 9.07 -11.02 4.12
CA TYR A 61 9.14 -9.82 3.31
C TYR A 61 8.95 -10.21 1.84
N VAL A 62 8.46 -9.26 1.05
CA VAL A 62 8.31 -9.38 -0.40
C VAL A 62 9.04 -8.24 -1.09
N ASP A 63 9.65 -8.57 -2.21
CA ASP A 63 10.21 -7.59 -3.13
C ASP A 63 9.12 -6.98 -4.00
N TYR A 64 9.44 -5.91 -4.72
CA TYR A 64 8.50 -5.23 -5.62
C TYR A 64 7.86 -6.19 -6.64
N GLU A 65 8.64 -7.09 -7.24
CA GLU A 65 8.10 -8.07 -8.20
C GLU A 65 7.12 -9.06 -7.57
N GLU A 66 7.43 -9.54 -6.36
CA GLU A 66 6.53 -10.41 -5.59
C GLU A 66 5.27 -9.64 -5.15
N PHE A 67 5.40 -8.37 -4.81
CA PHE A 67 4.28 -7.48 -4.50
C PHE A 67 3.34 -7.30 -5.70
N VAL A 68 3.87 -7.00 -6.90
CA VAL A 68 3.06 -6.89 -8.11
C VAL A 68 2.37 -8.23 -8.42
N ARG A 69 3.09 -9.35 -8.33
CA ARG A 69 2.47 -10.68 -8.48
C ARG A 69 1.36 -10.92 -7.47
N PHE A 70 1.52 -10.50 -6.22
CA PHE A 70 0.47 -10.61 -5.21
C PHE A 70 -0.77 -9.76 -5.56
N LEU A 71 -0.56 -8.54 -6.05
CA LEU A 71 -1.64 -7.66 -6.52
C LEU A 71 -2.47 -8.33 -7.62
N ASP A 72 -1.81 -8.84 -8.67
CA ASP A 72 -2.50 -9.44 -9.83
C ASP A 72 -3.12 -10.82 -9.53
N THR A 73 -2.60 -11.56 -8.55
CA THR A 73 -3.05 -12.94 -8.32
C THR A 73 -4.06 -13.07 -7.19
N ARG A 74 -3.71 -12.63 -5.98
CA ARG A 74 -4.51 -12.86 -4.77
C ARG A 74 -5.39 -11.66 -4.49
N LEU A 75 -4.79 -10.47 -4.45
CA LEU A 75 -5.53 -9.25 -4.11
C LEU A 75 -6.57 -8.92 -5.19
N ALA A 76 -6.22 -9.04 -6.46
CA ALA A 76 -7.14 -8.83 -7.57
C ALA A 76 -8.35 -9.76 -7.52
N LYS A 77 -8.18 -11.05 -7.17
CA LYS A 77 -9.31 -11.98 -7.02
C LYS A 77 -10.25 -11.59 -5.88
N VAL A 78 -9.69 -11.19 -4.74
CA VAL A 78 -10.48 -10.73 -3.58
C VAL A 78 -11.21 -9.44 -3.92
N TYR A 79 -10.52 -8.50 -4.56
CA TYR A 79 -11.08 -7.22 -4.99
C TYR A 79 -12.16 -7.38 -6.06
N ALA A 80 -11.92 -8.21 -7.07
CA ALA A 80 -12.88 -8.58 -8.12
C ALA A 80 -14.16 -9.17 -7.53
N THR A 81 -14.04 -10.06 -6.55
CA THR A 81 -15.20 -10.68 -5.90
C THR A 81 -16.03 -9.65 -5.11
N ALA A 82 -15.38 -8.66 -4.48
CA ALA A 82 -16.07 -7.62 -3.73
C ALA A 82 -16.73 -6.57 -4.63
N HIS A 83 -16.08 -6.21 -5.75
CA HIS A 83 -16.53 -5.16 -6.67
C HIS A 83 -17.31 -5.69 -7.89
N ASN A 84 -17.45 -7.01 -8.05
CA ASN A 84 -18.08 -7.67 -9.20
C ASN A 84 -17.45 -7.25 -10.55
N ILE A 85 -16.13 -7.08 -10.57
CA ILE A 85 -15.34 -6.77 -11.78
C ILE A 85 -14.44 -7.95 -12.15
N THR A 86 -13.80 -7.93 -13.32
CA THR A 86 -12.83 -8.96 -13.68
C THR A 86 -11.53 -8.82 -12.87
N PRO A 87 -10.79 -9.92 -12.63
CA PRO A 87 -9.51 -9.86 -11.91
C PRO A 87 -8.47 -8.99 -12.65
N GLU A 88 -8.53 -8.92 -13.98
CA GLU A 88 -7.63 -8.10 -14.78
C GLU A 88 -7.92 -6.60 -14.59
N GLU A 89 -9.19 -6.20 -14.64
CA GLU A 89 -9.60 -4.81 -14.34
C GLU A 89 -9.29 -4.44 -12.89
N ALA A 90 -9.50 -5.36 -11.95
CA ALA A 90 -9.14 -5.17 -10.55
C ALA A 90 -7.65 -4.89 -10.35
N ALA A 91 -6.77 -5.61 -11.06
CA ALA A 91 -5.33 -5.40 -10.98
C ALA A 91 -4.93 -4.00 -11.48
N VAL A 92 -5.54 -3.52 -12.57
CA VAL A 92 -5.29 -2.17 -13.10
C VAL A 92 -5.75 -1.09 -12.11
N GLU A 93 -6.96 -1.21 -11.58
CA GLU A 93 -7.51 -0.33 -10.54
C GLU A 93 -6.60 -0.26 -9.31
N LEU A 94 -6.14 -1.43 -8.82
CA LEU A 94 -5.25 -1.52 -7.66
C LEU A 94 -3.93 -0.79 -7.93
N ARG A 95 -3.31 -1.02 -9.10
CA ARG A 95 -2.06 -0.36 -9.49
C ARG A 95 -2.23 1.16 -9.59
N GLN A 96 -3.33 1.62 -10.19
CA GLN A 96 -3.64 3.05 -10.32
C GLN A 96 -3.86 3.71 -8.95
N LYS A 97 -4.56 3.04 -8.03
CA LYS A 97 -4.75 3.55 -6.66
C LYS A 97 -3.42 3.68 -5.91
N ILE A 98 -2.54 2.70 -6.05
CA ILE A 98 -1.24 2.70 -5.37
C ILE A 98 -0.28 3.73 -6.00
N SER A 99 -0.26 3.88 -7.32
CA SER A 99 0.55 4.90 -7.98
C SER A 99 0.07 6.31 -7.67
N SER A 100 -1.24 6.51 -7.49
CA SER A 100 -1.83 7.82 -7.16
C SER A 100 -1.75 8.17 -5.67
N THR A 101 -1.40 7.20 -4.82
CA THR A 101 -1.36 7.38 -3.37
C THR A 101 0.07 7.29 -2.86
N THR A 102 0.58 8.39 -2.35
CA THR A 102 1.83 8.40 -1.58
C THR A 102 1.55 8.09 -0.11
N PRO A 103 2.47 7.43 0.62
CA PRO A 103 2.38 7.26 2.07
C PRO A 103 2.37 8.63 2.74
N ALA A 104 1.18 9.15 3.00
CA ALA A 104 1.01 10.30 3.85
C ALA A 104 1.00 9.83 5.30
N ALA A 105 1.61 10.61 6.19
CA ALA A 105 1.27 10.59 7.60
C ALA A 105 -0.15 11.15 7.75
N HIS A 106 -1.16 10.44 7.23
CA HIS A 106 -2.55 10.66 7.62
C HIS A 106 -2.59 10.41 9.13
N GLY A 107 -2.67 11.51 9.87
CA GLY A 107 -2.51 11.55 11.31
C GLY A 107 -3.33 10.48 12.00
N ALA A 108 -2.69 9.83 12.98
CA ALA A 108 -3.29 9.16 14.13
C ALA A 108 -4.76 8.75 13.95
N THR A 109 -5.01 7.50 13.58
CA THR A 109 -6.28 6.86 13.94
C THR A 109 -5.95 5.48 14.48
N GLY A 110 -6.24 5.31 15.77
CA GLY A 110 -5.68 4.28 16.63
C GLY A 110 -5.81 2.87 16.09
N TRP A 111 -4.67 2.21 15.90
CA TRP A 111 -4.65 0.75 15.88
C TRP A 111 -4.51 0.29 17.33
N GLY A 112 -5.48 -0.53 17.76
CA GLY A 112 -5.63 -1.01 19.12
C GLY A 112 -4.36 -1.61 19.74
N SER A 113 -4.32 -1.49 21.07
CA SER A 113 -3.27 -1.88 22.00
C SER A 113 -2.44 -3.08 21.57
N SER A 114 -1.17 -2.85 21.27
CA SER A 114 -0.12 -3.81 21.56
C SER A 114 1.03 -3.05 22.19
N VAL A 115 1.22 -3.32 23.48
CA VAL A 115 2.33 -2.84 24.30
C VAL A 115 3.64 -3.31 23.68
N VAL A 116 4.28 -2.41 22.93
CA VAL A 116 5.71 -2.46 22.70
C VAL A 116 6.26 -1.12 23.17
N SER A 117 6.60 -1.07 24.46
CA SER A 117 7.54 -0.06 24.96
C SER A 117 8.86 -0.25 24.24
N GLU A 118 9.34 0.76 23.53
CA GLU A 118 10.55 1.50 23.89
C GLU A 118 10.83 2.61 22.86
N ALA A 119 11.45 3.68 23.35
CA ALA A 119 11.47 5.04 22.83
C ALA A 119 11.94 5.19 21.38
N ILE A 120 11.26 6.05 20.61
CA ILE A 120 11.88 6.77 19.49
C ILE A 120 11.46 8.24 19.52
N THR A 121 12.50 9.06 19.58
CA THR A 121 12.59 10.49 19.82
C THR A 121 11.75 11.36 18.89
N ASP A 122 11.20 12.41 19.52
CA ASP A 122 10.68 13.64 18.92
C ASP A 122 11.56 14.14 17.76
N MET A 123 10.97 14.22 16.56
CA MET A 123 11.46 15.13 15.52
C MET A 123 10.27 15.60 14.68
N CYS A 124 9.74 16.75 15.09
CA CYS A 124 8.97 17.63 14.25
C CYS A 124 9.83 18.12 13.07
N CYS A 125 9.39 17.90 11.82
CA CYS A 125 9.75 18.71 10.65
C CYS A 125 8.77 18.37 9.52
N THR A 126 7.69 19.12 9.33
CA THR A 126 7.63 20.35 8.49
C THR A 126 8.06 20.07 7.05
N GLN A 127 7.13 19.63 6.21
CA GLN A 127 6.90 20.19 4.86
C GLN A 127 5.65 19.55 4.22
N CYS A 128 4.47 19.84 4.78
CA CYS A 128 3.23 19.82 3.97
C CYS A 128 3.24 21.10 3.13
N LEU A 129 3.70 21.04 1.88
CA LEU A 129 3.29 21.95 0.81
C LEU A 129 3.88 21.46 -0.53
N LEU A 130 3.18 20.58 -1.24
CA LEU A 130 3.06 20.62 -2.71
C LEU A 130 2.02 19.60 -3.20
N CYS A 131 0.76 19.83 -2.80
CA CYS A 131 -0.40 19.26 -3.48
C CYS A 131 -1.23 20.43 -4.00
N CYS A 132 -0.82 20.99 -5.14
CA CYS A 132 -1.62 21.84 -6.05
C CYS A 132 -0.68 22.53 -7.06
N CYS A 133 -0.45 21.91 -8.21
CA CYS A 133 -0.04 22.53 -9.47
C CYS A 133 -0.23 21.44 -10.54
N THR A 134 -0.88 21.59 -11.69
CA THR A 134 -1.59 22.69 -12.33
C THR A 134 -2.32 22.01 -13.48
N VAL A 135 -3.65 22.16 -13.56
CA VAL A 135 -4.36 21.94 -14.82
C VAL A 135 -4.04 23.16 -15.68
N ALA A 136 -3.26 22.99 -16.73
CA ALA A 136 -3.10 24.00 -17.77
C ALA A 136 -2.97 23.29 -19.12
N GLU A 137 -4.08 23.35 -19.85
CA GLU A 137 -4.18 23.57 -21.30
C GLU A 137 -2.89 23.47 -22.11
N GLN A 138 -2.87 22.56 -23.09
CA GLN A 138 -2.41 22.84 -24.45
C GLN A 138 -3.12 21.90 -25.44
N SER A 139 -3.86 22.44 -26.40
CA SER A 139 -3.65 22.13 -27.83
C SER A 139 -4.54 23.01 -28.73
N ILE A 140 -3.86 23.91 -29.46
CA ILE A 140 -4.02 24.35 -30.87
C ILE A 140 -5.43 24.73 -31.35
#